data_AF-A0A066UAJ7-F1
#
_entry.id   AF-A0A066UAJ7-F1
#
_cell.length_a   1.000
_cell.length_b   1.000
_cell.length_c   1.000
_cell.angle_alpha   90.00
_cell.angle_beta   90.00
_cell.angle_gamma   90.00
#
_symmetry.space_group_name_H-M   'P 1'
#
loop_
_entity.id
_entity.type
_entity.pdbx_description
1 polymer ?
#
loop_
_entity_poly.entity_id
_entity_poly.type
_entity_poly.pdbx_seq_one_letter_code
_entity_poly.pdbx_strand_id
1 'polypeptide(L)'
;MTKIDPTAFGKVAVVCGGTSSECEVSLNSGKAVLNALLSKGVDAHHFDPKETDISKLRDYDRVFNVLHGTFGEDGSLQGVLDGFNIPYTGCGVLASAVAMDKFRNRLLWQSLGLPNVPYVVLNDDSDFEQVEKELGFPLFVK
;
A
#
# COMPACT_ATOMS: atom_id res chain seq x y z
N MET A 1 20.64 8.27 -19.92
CA MET A 1 19.26 7.83 -19.64
C MET A 1 18.67 7.27 -20.91
N THR A 2 18.25 6.01 -20.91
CA THR A 2 17.53 5.41 -22.04
C THR A 2 16.22 6.16 -22.23
N LYS A 3 15.95 6.67 -23.43
CA LYS A 3 14.66 7.30 -23.76
C LYS A 3 13.62 6.17 -23.84
N ILE A 4 12.69 6.15 -22.89
CA ILE A 4 11.54 5.24 -22.91
C ILE A 4 10.46 5.89 -23.77
N ASP A 5 9.88 5.13 -24.69
CA ASP A 5 8.70 5.55 -25.45
C ASP A 5 7.46 5.55 -24.54
N PRO A 6 6.80 6.71 -24.30
CA PRO A 6 5.64 6.79 -23.42
C PRO A 6 4.45 5.94 -23.89
N THR A 7 4.34 5.70 -25.20
CA THR A 7 3.22 4.92 -25.77
C THR A 7 3.29 3.45 -25.38
N ALA A 8 4.47 2.93 -25.04
CA ALA A 8 4.66 1.56 -24.58
C ALA A 8 3.97 1.27 -23.22
N PHE A 9 3.55 2.31 -22.50
CA PHE A 9 2.77 2.14 -21.27
C PHE A 9 1.29 1.85 -21.53
N GLY A 10 0.76 2.19 -22.71
CA GLY A 10 -0.68 2.16 -22.96
C GLY A 10 -1.42 3.11 -22.02
N LYS A 11 -2.67 2.78 -21.73
CA LYS A 11 -3.56 3.54 -20.84
C LYS A 11 -3.31 3.18 -19.38
N VAL A 12 -2.91 4.18 -18.59
CA VAL A 12 -2.49 4.02 -17.19
C VAL A 12 -3.54 4.60 -16.23
N ALA A 13 -4.04 3.79 -15.29
CA ALA A 13 -4.84 4.31 -14.18
C ALA A 13 -3.91 4.71 -13.03
N VAL A 14 -3.98 5.97 -12.59
CA VAL A 14 -3.39 6.44 -11.34
C VAL A 14 -4.46 6.32 -10.26
N VAL A 15 -4.35 5.24 -9.48
CA VAL A 15 -5.35 4.90 -8.46
C VAL A 15 -5.01 5.63 -7.16
N CYS A 16 -5.86 6.57 -6.75
CA CYS A 16 -5.67 7.38 -5.55
C CYS A 16 -7.01 7.84 -4.96
N GLY A 17 -7.02 8.35 -3.73
CA GLY A 17 -8.24 8.68 -2.98
C GLY A 17 -8.66 7.54 -2.08
N GLY A 18 -9.81 6.92 -2.36
CA GLY A 18 -10.34 5.82 -1.56
C GLY A 18 -11.03 6.27 -0.26
N THR A 19 -11.31 5.30 0.61
CA THR A 19 -12.12 5.49 1.83
C THR A 19 -11.32 5.39 3.13
N SER A 20 -9.99 5.26 3.06
CA SER A 20 -9.14 5.20 4.25
C SER A 20 -9.07 6.56 4.96
N SER A 21 -8.56 6.56 6.19
CA SER A 21 -8.23 7.78 6.93
C SER A 21 -7.14 8.63 6.25
N GLU A 22 -6.46 8.10 5.23
CA GLU A 22 -5.33 8.72 4.54
C GLU A 22 -5.72 9.22 3.13
N CYS A 23 -7.02 9.31 2.84
CA CYS A 23 -7.58 9.75 1.55
C CYS A 23 -6.96 11.06 1.05
N GLU A 24 -6.84 12.09 1.89
CA GLU A 24 -6.28 13.40 1.50
C GLU A 24 -4.82 13.30 1.05
N VAL A 25 -4.01 12.51 1.77
CA VAL A 25 -2.61 12.26 1.40
C VAL A 25 -2.56 11.51 0.07
N SER A 26 -3.45 10.54 -0.13
CA SER A 26 -3.52 9.77 -1.37
C SER A 26 -3.89 10.66 -2.57
N LEU A 27 -4.86 11.54 -2.43
CA LEU A 27 -5.25 12.49 -3.48
C LEU A 27 -4.09 13.44 -3.84
N ASN A 28 -3.36 13.95 -2.85
CA ASN A 28 -2.21 14.82 -3.07
C ASN A 28 -1.08 14.09 -3.81
N SER A 29 -0.73 12.88 -3.37
CA SER A 29 0.27 12.02 -4.03
C SER A 29 -0.17 11.65 -5.45
N GLY A 30 -1.43 11.26 -5.62
CA GLY A 30 -1.99 10.87 -6.91
C GLY A 30 -1.98 12.01 -7.93
N LYS A 31 -2.32 13.23 -7.51
CA LYS A 31 -2.21 14.43 -8.36
C LYS A 31 -0.78 14.68 -8.82
N ALA A 32 0.20 14.52 -7.92
CA ALA A 32 1.62 14.70 -8.27
C ALA A 32 2.08 13.64 -9.27
N VAL A 33 1.74 12.37 -9.05
CA VAL A 33 2.07 11.25 -9.96
C VAL A 33 1.41 11.44 -11.32
N LEU A 34 0.12 11.77 -11.37
CA LEU A 34 -0.62 12.00 -12.61
C LEU A 34 0.02 13.10 -13.43
N ASN A 35 0.29 14.26 -12.82
CA ASN A 35 0.96 15.37 -13.50
C ASN A 35 2.34 14.98 -14.04
N ALA A 36 3.11 14.21 -13.26
CA ALA A 36 4.42 13.74 -13.69
C ALA A 36 4.32 12.80 -14.91
N LEU A 37 3.41 11.83 -14.90
CA LEU A 37 3.18 10.91 -16.02
C LEU A 37 2.73 11.65 -17.29
N LEU A 38 1.75 12.55 -17.16
CA LEU A 38 1.26 13.39 -18.25
C LEU A 38 2.38 14.28 -18.84
N SER A 39 3.24 14.85 -17.99
CA SER A 39 4.39 15.66 -18.46
C SER A 39 5.41 14.88 -19.29
N LYS A 40 5.37 13.54 -19.23
CA LYS A 40 6.19 12.63 -20.02
C LYS A 40 5.46 12.05 -21.23
N GLY A 41 4.19 12.43 -21.46
CA GLY A 41 3.39 11.97 -22.59
C GLY A 41 2.77 10.58 -22.39
N VAL A 42 2.69 10.07 -21.16
CA VAL A 42 1.97 8.83 -20.86
C VAL A 42 0.46 9.11 -20.84
N ASP A 43 -0.34 8.20 -21.39
CA ASP A 43 -1.81 8.25 -21.35
C ASP A 43 -2.32 7.85 -19.96
N ALA A 44 -2.17 8.76 -19.00
CA ALA A 44 -2.49 8.53 -17.60
C ALA A 44 -3.79 9.22 -17.19
N HIS A 45 -4.62 8.53 -16.41
CA HIS A 45 -5.90 9.04 -15.92
C HIS A 45 -6.02 8.86 -14.41
N HIS A 46 -6.68 9.82 -13.77
CA HIS A 46 -7.10 9.67 -12.39
C HIS A 46 -8.16 8.56 -12.27
N PHE A 47 -8.04 7.72 -11.25
CA PHE A 47 -9.03 6.72 -10.88
C PHE A 47 -9.19 6.73 -9.35
N ASP A 48 -10.40 7.01 -8.86
CA ASP A 48 -10.72 6.89 -7.44
C ASP A 48 -11.71 5.73 -7.23
N PRO A 49 -11.32 4.65 -6.53
CA PRO A 49 -12.20 3.51 -6.27
C PRO A 49 -13.39 3.84 -5.34
N LYS A 50 -13.36 4.99 -4.66
CA LYS A 50 -14.50 5.50 -3.90
C LYS A 50 -15.61 6.01 -4.82
N GLU A 51 -15.24 6.62 -5.94
CA GLU A 51 -16.16 7.31 -6.85
C GLU A 51 -16.44 6.51 -8.14
N THR A 52 -15.59 5.54 -8.45
CA THR A 52 -15.66 4.72 -9.67
C THR A 52 -15.69 3.23 -9.32
N ASP A 53 -16.58 2.49 -9.98
CA ASP A 53 -16.63 1.04 -9.85
C ASP A 53 -15.27 0.41 -10.21
N ILE A 54 -14.71 -0.35 -9.26
CA ILE A 54 -13.39 -0.97 -9.38
C ILE A 54 -13.25 -1.86 -10.63
N SER A 55 -14.35 -2.43 -11.12
CA SER A 55 -14.38 -3.26 -12.34
C SER A 55 -13.94 -2.51 -13.59
N LYS A 56 -14.06 -1.18 -13.61
CA LYS A 56 -13.60 -0.29 -14.70
C LYS A 56 -12.09 -0.23 -14.85
N LEU A 57 -11.32 -0.75 -13.88
CA LEU A 57 -9.87 -0.91 -14.06
C LEU A 57 -9.52 -1.83 -15.23
N ARG A 58 -10.43 -2.72 -15.66
CA ARG A 58 -10.26 -3.54 -16.87
C ARG A 58 -10.13 -2.74 -18.17
N ASP A 59 -10.52 -1.46 -18.16
CA ASP A 59 -10.38 -0.55 -19.30
C ASP A 59 -8.99 0.11 -19.37
N TYR A 60 -8.02 -0.37 -18.59
CA TYR A 60 -6.65 0.15 -18.48
C TYR A 60 -5.62 -0.97 -18.68
N ASP A 61 -4.48 -0.61 -19.27
CA ASP A 61 -3.39 -1.55 -19.54
C ASP A 61 -2.51 -1.80 -18.30
N ARG A 62 -2.47 -0.83 -17.36
CA ARG A 62 -1.74 -0.95 -16.08
C ARG A 62 -2.22 0.05 -15.05
N VAL A 63 -1.85 -0.22 -13.80
CA VAL A 63 -2.16 0.63 -12.64
C VAL A 63 -0.90 1.18 -11.98
N PHE A 64 -0.88 2.48 -11.75
CA PHE A 64 0.00 3.10 -10.77
C PHE A 64 -0.80 3.24 -9.46
N ASN A 65 -0.47 2.42 -8.46
CA ASN A 65 -1.14 2.46 -7.16
C ASN A 65 -0.53 3.54 -6.28
N VAL A 66 -1.37 4.50 -5.86
CA VAL A 66 -1.03 5.61 -4.95
C VAL A 66 -2.08 5.72 -3.83
N LEU A 67 -2.86 4.66 -3.57
CA LEU A 67 -3.70 4.58 -2.39
C LEU A 67 -2.84 4.46 -1.14
N HIS A 68 -3.27 5.11 -0.06
CA HIS A 68 -2.66 4.99 1.26
C HIS A 68 -3.63 4.32 2.23
N GLY A 69 -3.10 3.43 3.07
CA GLY A 69 -3.88 2.69 4.06
C GLY A 69 -4.61 1.47 3.52
N THR A 70 -5.65 1.06 4.26
CA THR A 70 -6.47 -0.13 3.97
C THR A 70 -6.99 -0.13 2.54
N PHE A 71 -7.14 -1.34 1.98
CA PHE A 71 -7.44 -1.64 0.58
C PHE A 71 -6.29 -1.35 -0.40
N GLY A 72 -5.57 -0.23 -0.24
CA GLY A 72 -4.48 0.18 -1.13
C GLY A 72 -3.13 -0.49 -0.85
N GLU A 73 -2.78 -0.61 0.42
CA GLU A 73 -1.45 -1.03 0.89
C GLU A 73 -1.43 -2.43 1.54
N ASP A 74 -2.60 -3.03 1.76
CA ASP A 74 -2.76 -4.28 2.52
C ASP A 74 -2.89 -5.55 1.66
N GLY A 75 -2.75 -5.43 0.34
CA GLY A 75 -2.86 -6.55 -0.59
C GLY A 75 -4.25 -6.69 -1.25
N SER A 76 -5.26 -5.94 -0.82
CA SER A 76 -6.62 -6.09 -1.34
C SER A 76 -6.75 -5.62 -2.79
N LEU A 77 -6.32 -4.40 -3.11
CA LEU A 77 -6.32 -3.90 -4.49
C LEU A 77 -5.41 -4.77 -5.37
N GLN A 78 -4.25 -5.18 -4.85
CA GLN A 78 -3.31 -6.07 -5.54
C GLN A 78 -4.02 -7.36 -5.95
N GLY A 79 -4.81 -7.96 -5.06
CA GLY A 79 -5.57 -9.18 -5.36
C GLY A 79 -6.65 -8.97 -6.43
N VAL A 80 -7.31 -7.81 -6.43
CA VAL A 80 -8.26 -7.43 -7.50
C VAL A 80 -7.54 -7.33 -8.84
N LEU A 81 -6.37 -6.68 -8.88
CA LEU A 81 -5.60 -6.47 -10.09
C LEU A 81 -4.98 -7.77 -10.64
N ASP A 82 -4.46 -8.62 -9.75
CA ASP A 82 -4.01 -9.98 -10.09
C ASP A 82 -5.17 -10.77 -10.72
N GLY A 83 -6.37 -10.70 -10.13
CA GLY A 83 -7.57 -11.33 -10.67
C GLY A 83 -8.03 -10.78 -12.02
N PHE A 84 -7.70 -9.52 -12.34
CA PHE A 84 -7.98 -8.91 -13.64
C PHE A 84 -6.85 -9.09 -14.65
N ASN A 85 -5.72 -9.69 -14.25
CA ASN A 85 -4.47 -9.76 -15.01
C ASN A 85 -3.93 -8.37 -15.43
N ILE A 86 -4.05 -7.38 -14.54
CA ILE A 86 -3.57 -6.02 -14.79
C ILE A 86 -2.26 -5.82 -14.01
N PRO A 87 -1.14 -5.47 -14.67
CA PRO A 87 0.10 -5.17 -13.97
C PRO A 87 0.00 -3.86 -13.18
N TYR A 88 0.67 -3.81 -12.03
CA TYR A 88 0.69 -2.64 -11.16
C TYR A 88 2.05 -2.36 -10.53
N THR A 89 2.22 -1.12 -10.05
CA THR A 89 3.41 -0.70 -9.31
C THR A 89 3.42 -1.21 -7.88
N GLY A 90 4.60 -1.55 -7.36
CA GLY A 90 4.82 -1.84 -5.95
C GLY A 90 4.87 -3.33 -5.63
N CYS A 91 4.53 -3.67 -4.39
CA CYS A 91 4.53 -5.05 -3.89
C CYS A 91 3.26 -5.79 -4.32
N GLY A 92 3.36 -7.11 -4.51
CA GLY A 92 2.20 -7.99 -4.69
C GLY A 92 1.49 -8.33 -3.38
N VAL A 93 0.40 -9.10 -3.47
CA VAL A 93 -0.54 -9.38 -2.37
C VAL A 93 0.14 -9.76 -1.05
N LEU A 94 0.98 -10.80 -1.06
CA LEU A 94 1.60 -11.32 0.16
C LEU A 94 2.51 -10.29 0.83
N ALA A 95 3.35 -9.62 0.04
CA ALA A 95 4.30 -8.65 0.57
C ALA A 95 3.57 -7.43 1.14
N SER A 96 2.53 -6.93 0.46
CA SER A 96 1.67 -5.85 0.95
C SER A 96 0.97 -6.23 2.27
N ALA A 97 0.30 -7.39 2.30
CA ALA A 97 -0.44 -7.85 3.47
C ALA A 97 0.47 -8.06 4.71
N VAL A 98 1.65 -8.68 4.51
CA VAL A 98 2.61 -8.89 5.59
C VAL A 98 3.20 -7.57 6.06
N ALA A 99 3.56 -6.66 5.15
CA ALA A 99 4.15 -5.37 5.51
C ALA A 99 3.17 -4.48 6.30
N MET A 100 1.88 -4.54 6.00
CA MET A 100 0.84 -3.78 6.70
C MET A 100 0.63 -4.29 8.14
N ASP A 101 0.82 -5.59 8.38
CA ASP A 101 0.69 -6.18 9.71
C ASP A 101 2.03 -6.17 10.47
N LYS A 102 2.16 -5.21 11.39
CA LYS A 102 3.38 -5.05 12.20
C LYS A 102 3.75 -6.31 12.97
N PHE A 103 2.79 -7.07 13.49
CA PHE A 103 3.06 -8.26 14.29
C PHE A 103 3.56 -9.40 13.40
N ARG A 104 2.86 -9.69 12.29
CA ARG A 104 3.25 -10.75 11.35
C ARG A 104 4.58 -10.44 10.68
N ASN A 105 4.83 -9.18 10.30
CA ASN A 105 6.14 -8.75 9.79
C ASN A 105 7.25 -8.98 10.82
N ARG A 106 7.01 -8.67 12.11
CA ARG A 106 8.00 -8.90 13.18
C ARG A 106 8.32 -10.39 13.38
N LEU A 107 7.32 -11.26 13.31
CA LEU A 107 7.54 -12.72 13.39
C LEU A 107 8.41 -13.22 12.21
N LEU A 108 8.14 -12.73 10.99
CA LEU A 108 8.95 -13.07 9.83
C LEU A 108 10.40 -12.56 9.96
N TRP A 109 10.59 -11.35 10.47
CA TRP A 109 11.93 -10.82 10.72
C TRP A 109 12.69 -11.64 11.76
N GLN A 110 12.03 -12.00 12.87
CA GLN A 110 12.63 -12.83 13.91
C GLN A 110 13.04 -14.21 13.40
N SER A 111 12.19 -14.86 12.59
CA SER A 111 12.51 -16.18 12.04
C SER A 111 13.71 -16.17 11.08
N LEU A 112 13.99 -15.00 10.48
CA LEU A 112 15.16 -14.77 9.63
C LEU A 112 16.38 -14.22 10.39
N GLY A 113 16.28 -14.04 11.72
CA GLY A 113 17.35 -13.46 12.52
C GLY A 113 17.60 -11.97 12.25
N LEU A 114 16.63 -11.26 11.68
CA LEU A 114 16.72 -9.82 11.47
C LEU A 114 16.51 -9.06 12.79
N PRO A 115 17.19 -7.92 13.00
CA PRO A 115 17.04 -7.14 14.23
C PRO A 115 15.60 -6.74 14.50
N ASN A 116 15.15 -6.98 15.73
CA ASN A 116 13.81 -6.61 16.18
C ASN A 116 13.89 -6.05 17.61
N VAL A 117 13.10 -5.01 17.88
CA VAL A 117 13.02 -4.44 19.23
C VAL A 117 12.16 -5.37 20.10
N PRO A 118 12.52 -5.64 21.36
CA PRO A 118 11.65 -6.39 22.28
C PRO A 118 10.23 -5.83 22.29
N TYR A 119 9.23 -6.72 22.26
CA TYR A 119 7.82 -6.33 22.24
C TYR A 119 6.96 -7.40 22.92
N VAL A 120 5.77 -6.97 23.31
CA VAL A 120 4.66 -7.84 23.74
C VAL A 120 3.44 -7.53 22.88
N VAL A 121 2.55 -8.51 22.69
CA VAL A 121 1.23 -8.29 22.09
C VAL A 121 0.23 -8.18 23.24
N LEU A 122 -0.54 -7.09 23.23
CA LEU A 122 -1.54 -6.82 24.25
C LEU A 122 -2.92 -7.22 23.75
N ASN A 123 -3.66 -7.92 24.59
CA ASN A 123 -5.09 -8.18 24.49
C ASN A 123 -5.82 -7.52 25.68
N ASP A 124 -7.16 -7.57 25.70
CA ASP A 124 -7.99 -6.92 26.73
C ASP A 124 -7.64 -7.35 28.17
N ASP A 125 -7.17 -8.59 28.36
CA ASP A 125 -6.83 -9.17 29.68
C ASP A 125 -5.32 -9.10 30.02
N SER A 126 -4.55 -8.24 29.36
CA SER A 126 -3.09 -8.17 29.59
C SER A 126 -2.74 -7.56 30.94
N ASP A 127 -1.74 -8.12 31.61
CA ASP A 127 -1.16 -7.57 32.84
C ASP A 127 -0.13 -6.47 32.51
N PHE A 128 -0.53 -5.20 32.67
CA PHE A 128 0.35 -4.07 32.39
C PHE A 128 1.51 -3.91 33.39
N GLU A 129 1.34 -4.37 34.64
CA GLU A 129 2.44 -4.34 35.63
C GLU A 129 3.54 -5.32 35.22
N GLN A 130 3.15 -6.51 34.72
CA GLN A 130 4.10 -7.47 34.17
C GLN A 130 4.83 -6.89 32.95
N VAL A 131 4.11 -6.24 32.03
CA VAL A 131 4.71 -5.64 30.83
C VAL A 131 5.72 -4.55 31.18
N GLU A 132 5.40 -3.67 32.14
CA GLU A 132 6.34 -2.67 32.64
C GLU A 132 7.59 -3.32 33.23
N LYS A 133 7.41 -4.38 34.04
CA LYS A 133 8.53 -5.09 34.65
C LYS A 133 9.44 -5.76 33.62
N GLU A 134 8.89 -6.25 32.51
CA GLU A 134 9.64 -6.94 31.45
C GLU A 134 10.34 -5.98 30.48
N LEU A 135 9.66 -4.91 30.05
CA LEU A 135 10.15 -4.03 28.99
C LEU A 135 10.69 -2.68 29.48
N GLY A 136 10.26 -2.21 30.66
CA GLY A 136 10.61 -0.91 31.22
C GLY A 136 10.04 0.28 30.43
N PHE A 137 10.23 1.50 30.95
CA PHE A 137 9.84 2.74 30.27
C PHE A 137 11.05 3.49 29.66
N PRO A 138 10.85 4.27 28.58
CA PRO A 138 9.58 4.53 27.89
C PRO A 138 9.16 3.43 26.90
N LEU A 139 7.85 3.30 26.66
CA LEU A 139 7.25 2.34 25.70
C LEU A 139 6.58 3.05 24.52
N PHE A 140 6.46 2.34 23.40
CA PHE A 140 5.65 2.75 22.24
C PHE A 140 4.49 1.77 22.03
N VAL A 141 3.26 2.26 22.08
CA VAL A 141 2.04 1.49 21.75
C VAL A 141 1.61 1.84 20.32
N LYS A 142 1.28 0.84 19.49
CA LYS A 142 1.06 1.01 18.05
C LYS A 142 0.30 -0.13 17.39
#